data_AF-A0A946VNU9-F1
#
_entry.id   AF-A0A946VNU9-F1
#
_cell.length_a   1.000
_cell.length_b   1.000
_cell.length_c   1.000
_cell.angle_alpha   90.00
_cell.angle_beta   90.00
_cell.angle_gamma   90.00
#
_symmetry.space_group_name_H-M   'P 1'
#
loop_
_entity.id
_entity.type
_entity.pdbx_description
1 polymer ?
#
loop_
_entity_poly.entity_id
_entity_poly.type
_entity_poly.pdbx_seq_one_letter_code
_entity_poly.pdbx_strand_id
1 'polypeptide(L)'
;MNARAQRRRPGTSGSAKAARFLMVMGESGAANILKHLTSDEVQKIGVEMARMKEMSTEDVNQILTTFLTDYEKDGSIRVMADEYTRSVLEKALGPEAAREALEKIMLGGNTKGLDALKWMEPQLVAGIIQNEHPQIQAIVISYLGPELSGEVLSFMPESSVVELMIRMAEIDTVDPTALQELNSSLE
;
A
#
# COMPACT_ATOMS: atom_id res chain seq x y z
N MET A 1 -10.35 20.59 -54.03
CA MET A 1 -11.36 19.55 -53.72
C MET A 1 -11.02 18.89 -52.39
N ASN A 2 -11.68 19.39 -51.35
CA ASN A 2 -11.98 18.88 -50.00
C ASN A 2 -11.23 17.64 -49.47
N ALA A 3 -10.18 17.89 -48.68
CA ALA A 3 -9.78 16.99 -47.60
C ALA A 3 -10.73 17.18 -46.41
N ARG A 4 -11.28 16.07 -45.94
CA ARG A 4 -12.29 15.97 -44.88
C ARG A 4 -11.88 16.73 -43.63
N ALA A 5 -12.81 17.54 -43.13
CA ALA A 5 -12.80 18.14 -41.80
C ALA A 5 -12.73 17.05 -40.72
N GLN A 6 -11.53 16.73 -40.23
CA GLN A 6 -11.36 16.09 -38.93
C GLN A 6 -11.60 17.15 -37.85
N ARG A 7 -12.83 17.15 -37.33
CA ARG A 7 -13.21 17.84 -36.09
C ARG A 7 -12.29 17.34 -34.96
N ARG A 8 -11.27 18.13 -34.59
CA ARG A 8 -10.56 17.97 -33.32
C ARG A 8 -11.60 18.17 -32.20
N ARG A 9 -11.90 17.14 -31.42
CA ARG A 9 -12.57 17.35 -30.13
C ARG A 9 -11.68 18.30 -29.33
N PRO A 10 -12.19 19.40 -28.76
CA PRO A 10 -11.35 20.33 -28.02
C PRO A 10 -10.71 19.56 -26.87
N GLY A 11 -9.39 19.44 -26.87
CA GLY A 11 -8.64 18.96 -25.72
C GLY A 11 -9.04 19.84 -24.55
N THR A 12 -9.59 19.24 -23.50
CA THR A 12 -10.03 19.98 -22.32
C THR A 12 -8.84 20.74 -21.76
N SER A 13 -8.95 22.07 -21.72
CA SER A 13 -7.94 22.96 -21.12
C SER A 13 -7.58 22.48 -19.71
N GLY A 14 -6.32 22.65 -19.27
CA GLY A 14 -5.91 22.29 -17.92
C GLY A 14 -6.80 22.92 -16.83
N SER A 15 -7.26 24.15 -17.07
CA SER A 15 -8.24 24.84 -16.21
C SER A 15 -9.61 24.13 -16.16
N ALA A 16 -10.08 23.60 -17.28
CA ALA A 16 -11.34 22.86 -17.36
C ALA A 16 -11.23 21.49 -16.68
N LYS A 17 -10.07 20.81 -16.78
CA LYS A 17 -9.80 19.57 -16.04
C LYS A 17 -9.74 19.81 -14.53
N ALA A 18 -9.02 20.85 -14.10
CA ALA A 18 -8.94 21.23 -12.69
C ALA A 18 -10.32 21.60 -12.12
N ALA A 19 -11.10 22.40 -12.83
CA ALA A 19 -12.46 22.75 -12.42
C ALA A 19 -13.36 21.52 -12.22
N ARG A 20 -13.32 20.55 -13.16
CA ARG A 20 -14.07 19.29 -13.04
C ARG A 20 -13.66 18.48 -11.81
N PHE A 21 -12.35 18.34 -11.57
CA PHE A 21 -11.84 17.60 -10.42
C PHE A 21 -12.23 18.26 -9.09
N LEU A 22 -12.12 19.59 -9.00
CA LEU A 22 -12.51 20.34 -7.81
C LEU A 22 -14.01 20.21 -7.51
N MET A 23 -14.87 20.19 -8.54
CA MET A 23 -16.30 19.94 -8.36
C MET A 23 -16.59 18.54 -7.81
N VAL A 24 -15.83 17.52 -8.24
CA VAL A 24 -15.97 16.14 -7.72
C VAL A 24 -15.56 16.04 -6.24
N MET A 25 -14.55 16.80 -5.80
CA MET A 25 -14.10 16.80 -4.40
C MET A 25 -15.07 17.50 -3.43
N GLY A 26 -16.09 18.19 -3.96
CA GLY A 26 -17.04 18.96 -3.16
C GLY A 26 -16.46 20.25 -2.59
N GLU A 27 -17.33 21.06 -1.98
CA GLU A 27 -17.03 22.44 -1.59
C GLU A 27 -15.84 22.56 -0.63
N SER A 28 -15.77 21.69 0.38
CA SER A 28 -14.70 21.73 1.39
C SER A 28 -13.33 21.36 0.80
N GLY A 29 -13.30 20.33 -0.06
CA GLY A 29 -12.07 19.90 -0.74
C GLY A 29 -11.58 20.95 -1.73
N ALA A 30 -12.49 21.48 -2.54
CA ALA A 30 -12.17 22.52 -3.51
C ALA A 30 -11.65 23.80 -2.83
N ALA A 31 -12.31 24.26 -1.76
CA ALA A 31 -11.92 25.47 -1.04
C ALA A 31 -10.52 25.35 -0.43
N ASN A 32 -10.14 24.17 0.07
CA ASN A 32 -8.79 23.98 0.61
C ASN A 32 -7.72 24.02 -0.47
N ILE A 33 -7.97 23.48 -1.66
CA ILE A 33 -7.01 23.60 -2.77
C ILE A 33 -6.91 25.03 -3.30
N LEU A 34 -8.05 25.71 -3.49
CA LEU A 34 -8.07 27.06 -4.06
C LEU A 34 -7.28 28.08 -3.20
N LYS A 35 -7.16 27.87 -1.89
CA LYS A 35 -6.33 28.70 -0.99
C LYS A 35 -4.84 28.71 -1.33
N HIS A 36 -4.36 27.68 -2.05
CA HIS A 36 -2.96 27.54 -2.44
C HIS A 36 -2.68 28.07 -3.85
N LEU A 37 -3.68 28.60 -4.56
CA LEU A 37 -3.55 29.09 -5.92
C LEU A 37 -3.46 30.61 -5.98
N THR A 38 -2.89 31.12 -7.06
CA THR A 38 -2.85 32.56 -7.33
C THR A 38 -4.23 33.09 -7.76
N SER A 39 -4.45 34.41 -7.62
CA SER A 39 -5.72 35.03 -8.01
C SER A 39 -6.09 34.81 -9.48
N ASP A 40 -5.10 34.75 -10.38
CA ASP A 40 -5.32 34.52 -11.81
C ASP A 40 -5.74 33.07 -12.10
N GLU A 41 -5.16 32.09 -11.38
CA GLU A 41 -5.53 30.68 -11.50
C GLU A 41 -6.93 30.41 -10.93
N VAL A 42 -7.25 30.99 -9.77
CA VAL A 42 -8.59 30.90 -9.17
C VAL A 42 -9.63 31.47 -10.14
N GLN A 43 -9.35 32.59 -10.79
CA GLN A 43 -10.25 33.19 -11.78
C GLN A 43 -10.46 32.28 -12.99
N LYS A 44 -9.38 31.72 -13.56
CA LYS A 44 -9.46 30.81 -14.72
C LYS A 44 -10.25 29.54 -14.38
N ILE A 45 -10.05 28.97 -13.21
CA ILE A 45 -10.76 27.77 -12.75
C ILE A 45 -12.21 28.10 -12.43
N GLY A 46 -12.47 29.22 -11.75
CA GLY A 46 -13.81 29.66 -11.36
C GLY A 46 -14.72 29.92 -12.57
N VAL A 47 -14.19 30.50 -13.66
CA VAL A 47 -14.93 30.66 -14.92
C VAL A 47 -15.35 29.30 -15.50
N GLU A 48 -14.48 28.30 -15.43
CA GLU A 48 -14.80 26.96 -15.93
C GLU A 48 -15.79 26.24 -15.00
N MET A 49 -15.67 26.36 -13.68
CA MET A 49 -16.63 25.81 -12.72
C MET A 49 -18.04 26.40 -12.93
N ALA A 50 -18.15 27.71 -13.14
CA ALA A 50 -19.44 28.39 -13.37
C ALA A 50 -20.11 28.00 -14.70
N ARG A 51 -19.34 27.49 -15.68
CA ARG A 51 -19.85 27.03 -16.98
C ARG A 51 -20.37 25.60 -16.94
N MET A 52 -20.05 24.83 -15.90
CA MET A 52 -20.49 23.44 -15.76
C MET A 52 -21.88 23.40 -15.14
N LYS A 53 -22.83 22.74 -15.81
CA LYS A 53 -24.24 22.72 -15.40
C LYS A 53 -24.57 21.50 -14.55
N GLU A 54 -24.23 20.30 -15.03
CA GLU A 54 -24.44 19.04 -14.32
C GLU A 54 -23.38 18.04 -14.78
N MET A 55 -22.94 17.16 -13.89
CA MET A 55 -22.02 16.06 -14.19
C MET A 55 -22.76 14.75 -13.95
N SER A 56 -22.70 13.84 -14.94
CA SER A 56 -23.23 12.50 -14.74
C SER A 56 -22.32 11.68 -13.82
N THR A 57 -22.87 10.64 -13.19
CA THR A 57 -22.06 9.68 -12.41
C THR A 57 -20.94 9.06 -13.25
N GLU A 58 -21.17 8.86 -14.55
CA GLU A 58 -20.17 8.36 -15.49
C GLU A 58 -19.02 9.36 -15.67
N ASP A 59 -19.34 10.66 -15.81
CA ASP A 59 -18.32 11.71 -15.91
C ASP A 59 -17.46 11.78 -14.65
N VAL A 60 -18.08 11.68 -13.47
CA VAL A 60 -17.38 11.66 -12.18
C VAL A 60 -16.40 10.48 -12.10
N ASN A 61 -16.88 9.27 -12.41
CA ASN A 61 -16.05 8.06 -12.41
C ASN A 61 -14.89 8.15 -13.41
N GLN A 62 -15.15 8.73 -14.59
CA GLN A 62 -14.12 8.92 -15.60
C GLN A 62 -13.04 9.90 -15.13
N ILE A 63 -13.42 11.00 -14.47
CA ILE A 63 -12.47 12.00 -13.95
C ILE A 63 -11.60 11.38 -12.85
N LEU A 64 -12.20 10.64 -11.91
CA LEU A 64 -11.45 9.97 -10.85
C LEU A 64 -10.48 8.92 -11.41
N THR A 65 -10.94 8.08 -12.33
CA THR A 65 -10.08 7.08 -12.99
C THR A 65 -8.93 7.74 -13.74
N THR A 66 -9.21 8.80 -14.51
CA THR A 66 -8.18 9.53 -15.27
C THR A 66 -7.16 10.18 -14.33
N PHE A 67 -7.62 10.79 -13.24
CA PHE A 67 -6.74 11.39 -12.23
C PHE A 67 -5.82 10.33 -11.62
N LEU A 68 -6.38 9.19 -11.19
CA LEU A 68 -5.59 8.09 -10.61
C LEU A 68 -4.57 7.52 -11.61
N THR A 69 -4.98 7.30 -12.86
CA THR A 69 -4.08 6.75 -13.91
C THR A 69 -2.97 7.74 -14.30
N ASP A 70 -3.27 9.04 -14.40
CA ASP A 70 -2.25 10.05 -14.68
C ASP A 70 -1.31 10.24 -13.48
N TYR A 71 -1.82 10.07 -12.26
CA TYR A 71 -1.04 10.19 -11.02
C TYR A 71 -0.17 8.95 -10.74
N GLU A 72 -0.63 7.74 -11.05
CA GLU A 72 0.15 6.49 -10.92
C GLU A 72 1.42 6.49 -11.77
N LYS A 73 1.39 7.15 -12.93
CA LYS A 73 2.55 7.28 -13.83
C LYS A 73 3.69 8.10 -13.25
N ASP A 74 3.41 8.99 -12.30
CA ASP A 74 4.41 9.85 -11.66
C ASP A 74 5.08 9.21 -10.43
N GLY A 75 4.77 7.93 -10.11
CA GLY A 75 5.50 7.11 -9.14
C GLY A 75 5.50 7.61 -7.68
N SER A 76 4.88 8.75 -7.41
CA SER A 76 5.01 9.52 -6.17
C SER A 76 4.04 9.06 -5.07
N ILE A 77 3.00 8.29 -5.42
CA ILE A 77 2.01 7.79 -4.44
C ILE A 77 2.56 6.67 -3.56
N ARG A 78 3.57 5.90 -3.99
CA ARG A 78 4.03 4.75 -3.20
C ARG A 78 4.63 5.15 -1.84
N VAL A 79 5.19 6.35 -1.73
CA VAL A 79 5.73 6.88 -0.47
C VAL A 79 4.68 7.67 0.31
N MET A 80 3.73 8.32 -0.38
CA MET A 80 2.68 9.14 0.24
C MET A 80 1.46 8.33 0.69
N ALA A 81 1.18 7.17 0.10
CA ALA A 81 0.06 6.32 0.46
C ALA A 81 0.22 5.74 1.87
N ASP A 82 1.44 5.41 2.27
CA ASP A 82 1.73 4.86 3.60
C ASP A 82 1.55 5.93 4.69
N GLU A 83 2.09 7.15 4.48
CA GLU A 83 1.88 8.28 5.39
C GLU A 83 0.42 8.76 5.42
N TYR A 84 -0.24 8.79 4.26
CA TYR A 84 -1.64 9.17 4.17
C TYR A 84 -2.53 8.14 4.87
N THR A 85 -2.33 6.85 4.61
CA THR A 85 -3.09 5.76 5.25
C THR A 85 -2.86 5.78 6.76
N ARG A 86 -1.62 6.00 7.21
CA ARG A 86 -1.31 6.22 8.63
C ARG A 86 -2.09 7.40 9.21
N SER A 87 -2.03 8.57 8.58
CA SER A 87 -2.74 9.76 9.06
C SER A 87 -4.26 9.58 9.09
N VAL A 88 -4.83 8.88 8.09
CA VAL A 88 -6.26 8.57 8.02
C VAL A 88 -6.66 7.62 9.15
N LEU A 89 -5.91 6.54 9.37
CA LEU A 89 -6.18 5.58 10.43
C LEU A 89 -6.01 6.21 11.82
N GLU A 90 -4.97 7.02 12.03
CA GLU A 90 -4.75 7.76 13.29
C GLU A 90 -5.89 8.73 13.60
N LYS A 91 -6.40 9.44 12.59
CA LYS A 91 -7.55 10.35 12.77
C LYS A 91 -8.87 9.63 13.00
N ALA A 92 -9.06 8.45 12.41
CA ALA A 92 -10.30 7.69 12.51
C ALA A 92 -10.39 6.84 13.79
N LEU A 93 -9.26 6.28 14.24
CA LEU A 93 -9.22 5.26 15.29
C LEU A 93 -8.43 5.70 16.55
N GLY A 94 -7.69 6.81 16.47
CA GLY A 94 -6.72 7.20 17.49
C GLY A 94 -5.37 6.50 17.29
N PRO A 95 -4.28 7.04 17.87
CA PRO A 95 -2.91 6.63 17.56
C PRO A 95 -2.63 5.15 17.85
N GLU A 96 -3.17 4.62 18.95
CA GLU A 96 -2.83 3.25 19.38
C GLU A 96 -3.55 2.17 18.57
N ALA A 97 -4.85 2.36 18.29
CA ALA A 97 -5.61 1.45 17.44
C ALA A 97 -5.18 1.55 15.96
N ALA A 98 -4.76 2.74 15.52
CA ALA A 98 -4.19 2.93 14.19
C ALA A 98 -2.85 2.21 14.04
N ARG A 99 -2.00 2.20 15.08
CA ARG A 99 -0.73 1.47 15.07
C ARG A 99 -0.94 -0.02 14.88
N GLU A 100 -1.86 -0.62 15.63
CA GLU A 100 -2.19 -2.04 15.51
C GLU A 100 -2.82 -2.38 14.13
N ALA A 101 -3.70 -1.51 13.63
CA ALA A 101 -4.31 -1.68 12.31
C ALA A 101 -3.28 -1.56 11.18
N LEU A 102 -2.37 -0.59 11.26
CA LEU A 102 -1.27 -0.42 10.31
C LEU A 102 -0.32 -1.60 10.36
N GLU A 103 0.02 -2.11 11.54
CA GLU A 103 0.86 -3.28 11.70
C GLU A 103 0.23 -4.49 10.97
N LYS A 104 -1.08 -4.72 11.16
CA LYS A 104 -1.83 -5.76 10.43
C LYS A 104 -1.90 -5.52 8.91
N ILE A 105 -2.02 -4.27 8.46
CA ILE A 105 -2.09 -3.92 7.03
C ILE A 105 -0.72 -4.07 6.36
N MET A 106 0.36 -3.63 7.02
CA MET A 106 1.73 -3.71 6.52
C MET A 106 2.27 -5.15 6.54
N LEU A 107 1.94 -5.92 7.58
CA LEU A 107 2.20 -7.36 7.63
C LEU A 107 1.36 -8.08 6.55
N GLY A 108 0.06 -7.78 6.43
CA GLY A 108 -0.84 -8.37 5.44
C GLY A 108 -0.50 -8.09 3.96
N GLY A 109 0.42 -7.15 3.68
CA GLY A 109 0.92 -6.86 2.34
C GLY A 109 2.20 -7.61 1.93
N ASN A 110 3.04 -8.00 2.90
CA ASN A 110 4.39 -8.55 2.64
C ASN A 110 4.74 -9.83 3.44
N THR A 111 3.81 -10.40 4.21
CA THR A 111 4.06 -11.64 5.00
C THR A 111 3.04 -12.76 4.77
N LYS A 112 2.26 -12.73 3.67
CA LYS A 112 1.24 -13.78 3.40
C LYS A 112 1.80 -15.20 3.48
N GLY A 113 3.02 -15.42 2.99
CA GLY A 113 3.72 -16.70 3.06
C GLY A 113 4.10 -17.07 4.50
N LEU A 114 4.66 -16.14 5.29
CA LEU A 114 5.00 -16.40 6.69
C LEU A 114 3.77 -16.56 7.59
N ASP A 115 2.70 -15.82 7.34
CA ASP A 115 1.45 -15.94 8.10
C ASP A 115 0.72 -17.25 7.77
N ALA A 116 0.88 -17.80 6.56
CA ALA A 116 0.39 -19.13 6.24
C ALA A 116 1.04 -20.21 7.13
N LEU A 117 2.32 -20.07 7.46
CA LEU A 117 3.04 -21.04 8.31
C LEU A 117 2.43 -21.19 9.71
N LYS A 118 1.79 -20.14 10.24
CA LYS A 118 1.10 -20.17 11.56
C LYS A 118 -0.10 -21.13 11.59
N TRP A 119 -0.62 -21.50 10.42
CA TRP A 119 -1.78 -22.38 10.27
C TRP A 119 -1.41 -23.75 9.69
N MET A 120 -0.11 -24.00 9.47
CA MET A 120 0.38 -25.26 8.92
C MET A 120 0.76 -26.24 10.02
N GLU A 121 0.67 -27.53 9.70
CA GLU A 121 1.16 -28.58 10.58
C GLU A 121 2.67 -28.42 10.84
N PRO A 122 3.14 -28.49 12.10
CA PRO A 122 4.53 -28.19 12.44
C PRO A 122 5.56 -29.02 11.67
N GLN A 123 5.21 -30.27 11.35
CA GLN A 123 6.07 -31.16 10.55
C GLN A 123 6.27 -30.66 9.11
N LEU A 124 5.25 -30.03 8.51
CA LEU A 124 5.35 -29.42 7.19
C LEU A 124 6.22 -28.17 7.23
N VAL A 125 6.04 -27.34 8.26
CA VAL A 125 6.86 -26.13 8.47
C VAL A 125 8.33 -26.52 8.60
N ALA A 126 8.65 -27.52 9.43
CA ALA A 126 10.02 -28.05 9.56
C ALA A 126 10.59 -28.52 8.22
N GLY A 127 9.78 -29.24 7.43
CA GLY A 127 10.17 -29.73 6.10
C GLY A 127 10.41 -28.63 5.07
N ILE A 128 9.70 -27.50 5.15
CA ILE A 128 9.89 -26.34 4.28
C ILE A 128 11.20 -25.63 4.61
N ILE A 129 11.45 -25.35 5.90
CA ILE A 129 12.59 -24.54 6.32
C ILE A 129 13.90 -25.32 6.43
N GLN A 130 13.88 -26.66 6.42
CA GLN A 130 15.09 -27.48 6.66
C GLN A 130 16.26 -27.19 5.70
N ASN A 131 15.97 -26.73 4.48
CA ASN A 131 16.97 -26.44 3.45
C ASN A 131 17.40 -24.97 3.43
N GLU A 132 16.77 -24.12 4.24
CA GLU A 132 17.11 -22.71 4.35
C GLU A 132 18.38 -22.48 5.18
N HIS A 133 18.99 -21.31 5.03
CA HIS A 133 20.13 -20.94 5.85
C HIS A 133 19.74 -20.91 7.35
N PRO A 134 20.60 -21.32 8.31
CA PRO A 134 20.25 -21.38 9.74
C PRO A 134 19.70 -20.07 10.33
N GLN A 135 20.13 -18.92 9.78
CA GLN A 135 19.58 -17.62 10.18
C GLN A 135 18.11 -17.44 9.76
N ILE A 136 17.75 -17.91 8.57
CA ILE A 136 16.38 -17.84 8.05
C ILE A 136 15.48 -18.80 8.83
N GLN A 137 15.96 -20.00 9.14
CA GLN A 137 15.27 -20.94 10.03
C GLN A 137 14.97 -20.30 11.38
N ALA A 138 15.96 -19.66 12.02
CA ALA A 138 15.78 -18.97 13.29
C ALA A 138 14.75 -17.83 13.22
N ILE A 139 14.77 -17.03 12.14
CA ILE A 139 13.81 -15.95 11.91
C ILE A 139 12.39 -16.51 11.76
N VAL A 140 12.20 -17.54 10.92
CA VAL A 140 10.88 -18.18 10.74
C VAL A 140 10.37 -18.72 12.06
N ILE A 141 11.19 -19.49 12.77
CA ILE A 141 10.79 -20.10 14.04
C ILE A 141 10.46 -19.03 15.08
N SER A 142 11.18 -17.90 15.12
CA SER A 142 10.86 -16.78 16.01
C SER A 142 9.51 -16.12 15.73
N TYR A 143 8.97 -16.29 14.52
CA TYR A 143 7.70 -15.69 14.08
C TYR A 143 6.45 -16.55 14.38
N LEU A 144 6.61 -17.84 14.68
CA LEU A 144 5.50 -18.81 14.80
C LEU A 144 4.79 -18.81 16.16
N GLY A 145 5.38 -18.16 17.17
CA GLY A 145 4.89 -18.18 18.55
C GLY A 145 5.34 -19.43 19.33
N PRO A 146 5.44 -19.34 20.67
CA PRO A 146 6.18 -20.31 21.48
C PRO A 146 5.76 -21.77 21.32
N GLU A 147 4.45 -22.04 21.26
CA GLU A 147 3.90 -23.39 21.15
C GLU A 147 4.28 -24.04 19.81
N LEU A 148 3.96 -23.37 18.69
CA LEU A 148 4.25 -23.88 17.35
C LEU A 148 5.76 -23.97 17.10
N SER A 149 6.55 -23.00 17.57
CA SER A 149 8.02 -23.04 17.48
C SER A 149 8.60 -24.28 18.18
N GLY A 150 8.10 -24.60 19.38
CA GLY A 150 8.54 -25.79 20.13
C GLY A 150 8.23 -27.10 19.39
N GLU A 151 7.05 -27.18 18.79
CA GLU A 151 6.65 -28.33 17.97
C GLU A 151 7.51 -28.44 16.70
N VAL A 152 7.76 -27.34 15.98
CA VAL A 152 8.63 -27.34 14.79
C VAL A 152 10.05 -27.78 15.14
N LEU A 153 10.63 -27.25 16.22
CA LEU A 153 11.97 -27.62 16.68
C LEU A 153 12.07 -29.12 17.02
N SER A 154 10.99 -29.74 17.49
CA SER A 154 10.96 -31.19 17.80
C SER A 154 11.13 -32.09 16.57
N PHE A 155 10.87 -31.57 15.37
CA PHE A 155 11.06 -32.27 14.10
C PHE A 155 12.44 -32.01 13.47
N MET A 156 13.27 -31.16 14.07
CA MET A 156 14.59 -30.81 13.56
C MET A 156 15.71 -31.67 14.21
N PRO A 157 16.88 -31.82 13.56
CA PRO A 157 18.01 -32.51 14.15
C PRO A 157 18.49 -31.81 15.43
N GLU A 158 18.75 -32.58 16.49
CA GLU A 158 19.14 -32.07 17.82
C GLU A 158 20.41 -31.18 17.76
N SER A 159 21.35 -31.50 16.87
CA SER A 159 22.55 -30.68 16.64
C SER A 159 22.24 -29.29 16.09
N SER A 160 21.18 -29.16 15.29
CA SER A 160 20.76 -27.90 14.68
C SER A 160 19.92 -27.07 15.65
N VAL A 161 19.09 -27.72 16.48
CA VAL A 161 18.22 -27.04 17.46
C VAL A 161 19.02 -26.15 18.41
N VAL A 162 20.17 -26.62 18.89
CA VAL A 162 21.03 -25.85 19.81
C VAL A 162 21.55 -24.57 19.14
N GLU A 163 22.01 -24.67 17.89
CA GLU A 163 22.48 -23.50 17.12
C GLU A 163 21.33 -22.52 16.84
N LEU A 164 20.16 -23.04 16.46
CA LEU A 164 18.97 -22.23 16.17
C LEU A 164 18.49 -21.46 17.40
N MET A 165 18.49 -22.08 18.58
CA MET A 165 18.11 -21.39 19.83
C MET A 165 19.05 -20.23 20.16
N ILE A 166 20.37 -20.41 19.98
CA ILE A 166 21.34 -19.32 20.19
C ILE A 166 21.06 -18.18 19.22
N ARG A 167 20.87 -18.49 17.93
CA ARG A 167 20.55 -17.48 16.91
C ARG A 167 19.26 -16.74 17.24
N MET A 168 18.20 -17.45 17.63
CA MET A 168 16.92 -16.85 18.04
C MET A 168 17.09 -15.88 19.22
N ALA A 169 17.97 -16.20 20.18
CA ALA A 169 18.26 -15.31 21.31
C ALA A 169 19.07 -14.06 20.91
N GLU A 170 19.82 -14.12 19.81
CA GLU A 170 20.64 -13.02 19.29
C GLU A 170 19.94 -12.16 18.22
N ILE A 171 18.66 -12.44 17.90
CA ILE A 171 17.89 -11.63 16.94
C ILE A 171 17.58 -10.26 17.56
N ASP A 172 18.41 -9.26 17.29
CA ASP A 172 18.15 -7.86 17.66
C ASP A 172 17.30 -7.13 16.60
N THR A 173 17.71 -7.20 15.33
CA THR A 173 17.01 -6.56 14.21
C THR A 173 17.06 -7.47 12.99
N VAL A 174 15.89 -7.90 12.51
CA VAL A 174 15.79 -8.68 11.26
C VAL A 174 15.83 -7.73 10.07
N ASP A 175 16.70 -8.01 9.10
CA ASP A 175 16.75 -7.25 7.84
C ASP A 175 15.40 -7.40 7.09
N PRO A 176 14.66 -6.31 6.84
CA PRO A 176 13.38 -6.36 6.14
C PRO A 176 13.49 -6.96 4.73
N THR A 177 14.65 -6.85 4.07
CA THR A 177 14.87 -7.37 2.72
C THR A 177 14.93 -8.91 2.71
N ALA A 178 15.58 -9.52 3.71
CA ALA A 178 15.63 -10.97 3.86
C ALA A 178 14.25 -11.58 4.16
N LEU A 179 13.42 -10.86 4.92
CA LEU A 179 12.02 -11.25 5.17
C LEU A 179 11.17 -11.22 3.90
N GLN A 180 11.39 -10.23 3.02
CA GLN A 180 10.69 -10.16 1.74
C GLN A 180 11.11 -11.29 0.78
N GLU A 181 12.40 -11.60 0.70
CA GLU A 181 12.89 -12.73 -0.11
C GLU A 181 12.28 -14.05 0.37
N LEU A 182 12.29 -14.28 1.69
CA LEU A 182 11.65 -15.45 2.28
C LEU A 182 10.15 -15.51 1.97
N ASN A 183 9.44 -14.39 2.08
CA ASN A 183 8.01 -14.34 1.76
C ASN A 183 7.73 -14.68 0.28
N SER A 184 8.62 -14.26 -0.63
CA SER A 184 8.50 -14.59 -2.06
C SER A 184 8.78 -16.05 -2.39
N SER A 185 9.61 -16.73 -1.61
CA SER A 185 9.88 -18.17 -1.77
C SER A 185 8.76 -19.07 -1.21
N LEU A 186 7.88 -18.51 -0.37
CA LEU A 186 6.76 -19.20 0.27
C LEU A 186 5.41 -18.98 -0.44
N GLU A 187 5.33 -18.05 -1.40
CA GLU A 187 4.18 -17.87 -2.32
C GLU A 187 4.22 -18.86 -3.50
#